data_AF-A0A945NUF9-F1
#
_entry.id   AF-A0A945NUF9-F1
#
_cell.length_a   1.000
_cell.length_b   1.000
_cell.length_c   1.000
_cell.angle_alpha   90.00
_cell.angle_beta   90.00
_cell.angle_gamma   90.00
#
_symmetry.space_group_name_H-M   'P 1'
#
loop_
_entity.id
_entity.type
_entity.pdbx_description
1 polymer ?
#
loop_
_entity_poly.entity_id
_entity_poly.type
_entity_poly.pdbx_seq_one_letter_code
_entity_poly.pdbx_strand_id
1 'polypeptide(L)'
;MSDPDHTAVYAAELAAFDGTDLEEIQPFEMIQGALERVVSGSWWPGGVVDVRQARSDASSSTTRCAVRKQGSAATIRLSAPQMTLATAAHELAHALAGAGRGHDAVYRRAYLDVVRVITNLDTTDRRHDIHVSQLADAFARAGLRVGERAWQAPPDAIGSAFAL
;
A
#
# COMPACT_ATOMS: atom_id res chain seq x y z
N MET A 1 -4.44 -15.72 -17.84
CA MET A 1 -5.56 -14.76 -18.00
C MET A 1 -5.26 -13.61 -17.07
N SER A 2 -4.92 -12.43 -17.61
CA SER A 2 -4.79 -11.23 -16.78
C SER A 2 -6.18 -10.87 -16.27
N ASP A 3 -6.28 -10.67 -14.97
CA ASP A 3 -7.48 -10.20 -14.28
C ASP A 3 -7.89 -8.84 -14.87
N PRO A 4 -9.11 -8.65 -15.44
CA PRO A 4 -9.52 -7.36 -15.99
C PRO A 4 -9.44 -6.22 -14.97
N ASP A 5 -9.60 -6.53 -13.68
CA ASP A 5 -9.43 -5.56 -12.60
C ASP A 5 -7.97 -5.12 -12.44
N HIS A 6 -6.99 -5.98 -12.76
CA HIS A 6 -5.56 -5.66 -12.69
C HIS A 6 -5.22 -4.50 -13.62
N THR A 7 -5.59 -4.56 -14.91
CA THR A 7 -5.31 -3.48 -15.86
C THR A 7 -5.99 -2.17 -15.47
N ALA A 8 -7.24 -2.24 -14.99
CA ALA A 8 -7.98 -1.07 -14.57
C ALA A 8 -7.38 -0.43 -13.30
N VAL A 9 -6.88 -1.24 -12.36
CA VAL A 9 -6.17 -0.73 -11.18
C VAL A 9 -4.88 -0.03 -11.58
N TYR A 10 -4.05 -0.63 -12.45
CA TYR A 10 -2.84 0.05 -12.93
C TYR A 10 -3.12 1.39 -13.63
N ALA A 11 -4.20 1.46 -14.42
CA ALA A 11 -4.63 2.72 -15.03
C ALA A 11 -5.09 3.75 -13.98
N ALA A 12 -5.77 3.30 -12.92
CA ALA A 12 -6.18 4.15 -11.81
C ALA A 12 -4.99 4.66 -10.98
N GLU A 13 -3.98 3.82 -10.76
CA GLU A 13 -2.73 4.20 -10.09
C GLU A 13 -1.99 5.27 -10.87
N LEU A 14 -1.80 5.07 -12.17
CA LEU A 14 -1.17 6.06 -13.04
C LEU A 14 -1.95 7.39 -12.99
N ALA A 15 -3.28 7.33 -13.09
CA ALA A 15 -4.10 8.54 -13.01
C ALA A 15 -4.08 9.24 -11.64
N ALA A 16 -3.73 8.53 -10.56
CA ALA A 16 -3.71 9.06 -9.21
C ALA A 16 -2.33 9.60 -8.81
N PHE A 17 -1.25 8.94 -9.25
CA PHE A 17 0.10 9.14 -8.71
C PHE A 17 1.13 9.60 -9.74
N ASP A 18 0.86 9.51 -11.04
CA ASP A 18 1.80 9.99 -12.06
C ASP A 18 2.11 11.48 -11.86
N GLY A 19 3.40 11.81 -11.85
CA GLY A 19 3.90 13.16 -11.56
C GLY A 19 3.84 13.58 -10.08
N THR A 20 3.55 12.67 -9.15
CA THR A 20 3.64 12.92 -7.70
C THR A 20 4.94 12.38 -7.10
N ASP A 21 5.26 12.82 -5.88
CA ASP A 21 6.40 12.34 -5.09
C ASP A 21 6.29 10.83 -4.74
N LEU A 22 5.09 10.25 -4.81
CA LEU A 22 4.88 8.82 -4.58
C LEU A 22 5.49 7.90 -5.63
N GLU A 23 5.74 8.41 -6.83
CA GLU A 23 6.38 7.69 -7.95
C GLU A 23 7.90 7.95 -8.03
N GLU A 24 8.45 8.80 -7.15
CA GLU A 24 9.89 9.01 -7.10
C GLU A 24 10.60 7.76 -6.56
N ILE A 25 11.69 7.37 -7.23
CA ILE A 25 12.55 6.27 -6.78
C ILE A 25 13.28 6.71 -5.52
N GLN A 26 13.08 5.96 -4.44
CA GLN A 26 13.68 6.21 -3.13
C GLN A 26 14.74 5.15 -2.78
N PRO A 27 15.65 5.44 -1.83
CA PRO A 27 16.50 4.43 -1.23
C PRO A 27 15.67 3.31 -0.58
N PHE A 28 16.15 2.07 -0.69
CA PHE A 28 15.44 0.90 -0.15
C PHE A 28 15.17 1.03 1.36
N GLU A 29 16.13 1.57 2.10
CA GLU A 29 16.04 1.75 3.56
C GLU A 29 14.91 2.71 3.93
N MET A 30 14.65 3.73 3.10
CA MET A 30 13.51 4.64 3.29
C MET A 30 12.19 3.89 3.11
N ILE A 31 12.07 3.12 2.02
CA ILE A 31 10.86 2.34 1.74
C ILE A 31 10.62 1.26 2.81
N GLN A 32 11.68 0.55 3.21
CA GLN A 32 11.61 -0.45 4.26
C GLN A 32 11.16 0.17 5.59
N GLY A 33 11.74 1.30 5.99
CA GLY A 33 11.35 2.01 7.20
C GLY A 33 9.91 2.53 7.16
N ALA A 34 9.43 2.99 5.99
CA ALA A 34 8.04 3.37 5.82
C ALA A 34 7.10 2.17 6.02
N LEU A 35 7.38 1.04 5.37
CA LEU A 35 6.57 -0.18 5.51
C LEU A 35 6.57 -0.70 6.95
N GLU A 36 7.72 -0.70 7.63
CA GLU A 36 7.83 -1.11 9.04
C GLU A 36 6.95 -0.25 9.96
N ARG A 37 6.93 1.07 9.74
CA ARG A 37 6.07 2.00 10.48
C ARG A 37 4.58 1.78 10.22
N VAL A 38 4.21 1.42 8.99
CA VAL A 38 2.82 1.09 8.65
C VAL A 38 2.36 -0.18 9.38
N VAL A 39 3.16 -1.27 9.30
CA VAL A 39 2.79 -2.58 9.87
C VAL A 39 2.89 -2.66 11.40
N SER A 40 3.65 -1.76 12.02
CA SER A 40 3.70 -1.61 13.49
C SER A 40 2.55 -0.80 14.06
N GLY A 41 1.71 -0.19 13.20
CA GLY A 41 0.51 0.53 13.63
C GLY A 41 -0.52 -0.40 14.27
N SER A 42 -1.20 0.08 15.32
CA SER A 42 -2.22 -0.69 16.06
C SER A 42 -3.41 -1.15 15.22
N TRP A 43 -3.64 -0.50 14.07
CA TRP A 43 -4.69 -0.85 13.11
C TRP A 43 -4.34 -2.08 12.25
N TRP A 44 -3.05 -2.41 12.15
CA TRP A 44 -2.58 -3.54 11.37
C TRP A 44 -2.95 -4.84 12.11
N PRO A 45 -3.56 -5.83 11.44
CA PRO A 45 -4.08 -7.04 12.09
C PRO A 45 -3.00 -8.00 12.62
N GLY A 46 -1.72 -7.62 12.52
CA GLY A 46 -0.56 -8.43 12.90
C GLY A 46 0.01 -9.25 11.73
N GLY A 47 0.89 -10.19 12.06
CA GLY A 47 1.66 -10.96 11.07
C GLY A 47 3.00 -10.31 10.72
N VAL A 48 3.87 -11.09 10.09
CA VAL A 48 5.23 -10.63 9.72
C VAL A 48 5.24 -10.24 8.25
N VAL A 49 5.65 -9.01 7.94
CA VAL A 49 5.92 -8.56 6.57
C VAL A 49 7.43 -8.41 6.40
N ASP A 50 8.02 -9.30 5.60
CA ASP A 50 9.44 -9.30 5.27
C ASP A 50 9.64 -8.58 3.93
N VAL A 51 10.31 -7.43 3.96
CA VAL A 51 10.56 -6.60 2.78
C VAL A 51 11.99 -6.81 2.31
N ARG A 52 12.17 -7.09 1.02
CA ARG A 52 13.48 -7.36 0.43
C ARG A 52 13.64 -6.63 -0.89
N GLN A 53 14.89 -6.31 -1.24
CA GLN A 53 15.22 -6.01 -2.63
C GLN A 53 15.04 -7.26 -3.49
N ALA A 54 14.49 -7.07 -4.68
CA ALA A 54 14.49 -8.10 -5.70
C ALA A 54 15.91 -8.33 -6.24
N ARG A 55 16.09 -9.39 -7.03
CA ARG A 55 17.30 -9.60 -7.84
C ARG A 55 17.55 -8.37 -8.74
N SER A 56 18.81 -8.08 -9.03
CA SER A 56 19.22 -6.84 -9.73
C SER A 56 18.63 -6.66 -11.13
N ASP A 57 18.25 -7.76 -11.78
CA ASP A 57 17.61 -7.80 -13.11
C ASP A 57 16.08 -8.01 -13.05
N ALA A 58 15.47 -7.93 -11.86
CA ALA A 58 14.02 -7.92 -11.74
C ALA A 58 13.46 -6.61 -12.30
N SER A 59 12.48 -6.72 -13.18
CA SER A 59 11.72 -5.57 -13.69
C SER A 59 10.45 -5.28 -12.89
N SER A 60 9.99 -6.21 -12.06
CA SER A 60 8.75 -6.07 -11.28
C SER A 60 8.90 -6.41 -9.79
N SER A 61 8.12 -5.70 -9.00
CA SER A 61 7.89 -5.97 -7.58
C SER A 61 6.80 -7.03 -7.40
N THR A 62 6.82 -7.72 -6.25
CA THR A 62 5.84 -8.77 -5.95
C THR A 62 5.62 -8.94 -4.46
N THR A 63 4.39 -9.30 -4.09
CA THR A 63 4.04 -9.79 -2.77
C THR A 63 3.70 -11.28 -2.80
N ARG A 64 4.24 -12.03 -1.84
CA ARG A 64 3.86 -13.42 -1.60
C ARG A 64 3.42 -13.61 -0.17
N CYS A 65 2.16 -13.99 0.01
CA CYS A 65 1.61 -14.34 1.31
C CYS A 65 1.72 -15.85 1.54
N ALA A 66 2.15 -16.23 2.73
CA ALA A 66 2.20 -17.60 3.23
C ALA A 66 1.40 -17.68 4.53
N VAL A 67 0.46 -18.62 4.59
CA VAL A 67 -0.23 -18.95 5.84
C VAL A 67 0.71 -19.83 6.68
N ARG A 68 1.09 -19.37 7.87
CA ARG A 68 1.90 -20.16 8.82
C ARG A 68 1.06 -20.54 10.04
N LYS A 69 1.48 -21.59 10.75
CA LYS A 69 0.85 -22.03 12.01
C LYS A 69 0.82 -20.94 13.11
N GLN A 70 1.70 -19.95 13.03
CA GLN A 70 1.83 -18.82 13.99
C GLN A 70 1.28 -17.49 13.42
N GLY A 71 0.49 -17.52 12.34
CA GLY A 71 -0.09 -16.34 11.71
C GLY A 71 0.29 -16.18 10.24
N SER A 72 -0.22 -15.13 9.59
CA SER A 72 0.11 -14.80 8.20
C SER A 72 1.51 -14.17 8.11
N ALA A 73 2.31 -14.61 7.14
CA ALA A 73 3.58 -14.01 6.79
C ALA A 73 3.54 -13.55 5.33
N ALA A 74 3.91 -12.31 5.05
CA ALA A 74 4.05 -11.79 3.69
C ALA A 74 5.52 -11.51 3.39
N THR A 75 5.96 -11.80 2.17
CA THR A 75 7.26 -11.37 1.66
C THR A 75 7.02 -10.43 0.48
N ILE A 76 7.46 -9.18 0.64
CA ILE A 76 7.43 -8.17 -0.41
C ILE A 76 8.82 -8.09 -1.01
N ARG A 77 8.92 -8.17 -2.34
CA ARG A 77 10.16 -7.93 -3.09
C ARG A 77 9.98 -6.72 -3.96
N LEU A 78 10.84 -5.71 -3.78
CA LEU A 78 10.82 -4.49 -4.57
C LEU A 78 11.95 -4.48 -5.59
N SER A 79 11.61 -4.28 -6.87
CA SER A 79 12.61 -4.10 -7.93
C SER A 79 13.18 -2.68 -7.88
N ALA A 80 14.44 -2.51 -8.31
CA ALA A 80 15.09 -1.21 -8.32
C ALA A 80 14.32 -0.13 -9.12
N PRO A 81 13.73 -0.44 -10.30
CA PRO A 81 12.94 0.54 -11.05
C PRO A 81 11.61 0.92 -10.39
N GLN A 82 11.14 0.13 -9.43
CA GLN A 82 9.87 0.33 -8.73
C GLN A 82 10.06 0.53 -7.22
N MET A 83 11.21 1.09 -6.83
CA MET A 83 11.51 1.40 -5.43
C MET A 83 10.80 2.70 -5.00
N THR A 84 9.47 2.73 -5.10
CA THR A 84 8.63 3.92 -4.89
C THR A 84 7.64 3.69 -3.75
N LEU A 85 7.13 4.76 -3.14
CA LEU A 85 6.10 4.65 -2.08
C LEU A 85 4.78 4.11 -2.64
N ALA A 86 4.41 4.49 -3.87
CA ALA A 86 3.24 3.94 -4.56
C ALA A 86 3.34 2.41 -4.72
N THR A 87 4.47 1.92 -5.22
CA THR A 87 4.70 0.47 -5.36
C THR A 87 4.70 -0.22 -3.99
N ALA A 88 5.37 0.35 -2.99
CA ALA A 88 5.38 -0.20 -1.64
C ALA A 88 3.96 -0.30 -1.06
N ALA A 89 3.13 0.73 -1.28
CA ALA A 89 1.74 0.75 -0.85
C ALA A 89 0.89 -0.31 -1.59
N HIS A 90 1.07 -0.44 -2.91
CA HIS A 90 0.43 -1.48 -3.73
C HIS A 90 0.71 -2.87 -3.18
N GLU A 91 1.98 -3.17 -2.93
CA GLU A 91 2.41 -4.49 -2.48
C GLU A 91 1.95 -4.77 -1.04
N LEU A 92 2.02 -3.78 -0.15
CA LEU A 92 1.52 -3.92 1.21
C LEU A 92 0.00 -4.10 1.25
N ALA A 93 -0.75 -3.52 0.32
CA ALA A 93 -2.19 -3.72 0.20
C ALA A 93 -2.55 -5.19 -0.07
N HIS A 94 -1.74 -5.93 -0.85
CA HIS A 94 -1.92 -7.38 -1.02
C HIS A 94 -1.71 -8.15 0.29
N ALA A 95 -0.71 -7.74 1.08
CA ALA A 95 -0.47 -8.36 2.39
C ALA A 95 -1.64 -8.14 3.35
N LEU A 96 -2.22 -6.93 3.35
CA LEU A 96 -3.37 -6.56 4.19
C LEU A 96 -4.67 -7.23 3.75
N ALA A 97 -4.94 -7.27 2.45
CA ALA A 97 -6.16 -7.86 1.89
C ALA A 97 -6.23 -9.38 2.12
N GLY A 98 -5.07 -10.03 2.22
CA GLY A 98 -4.93 -11.44 2.54
C GLY A 98 -4.51 -12.31 1.34
N ALA A 99 -3.97 -13.49 1.65
CA ALA A 99 -3.38 -14.39 0.67
C ALA A 99 -4.37 -14.81 -0.42
N GLY A 100 -3.97 -14.69 -1.69
CA GLY A 100 -4.73 -15.19 -2.84
C GLY A 100 -5.79 -14.23 -3.39
N ARG A 101 -5.94 -13.03 -2.81
CA ARG A 101 -6.72 -11.97 -3.43
C ARG A 101 -5.92 -11.32 -4.55
N GLY A 102 -6.57 -11.12 -5.69
CA GLY A 102 -6.06 -10.25 -6.76
C GLY A 102 -6.39 -8.78 -6.45
N HIS A 103 -6.62 -7.98 -7.48
CA HIS A 103 -6.93 -6.57 -7.37
C HIS A 103 -8.41 -6.28 -7.04
N ASP A 104 -9.05 -7.16 -6.26
CA ASP A 104 -10.49 -7.15 -5.97
C ASP A 104 -10.95 -5.95 -5.10
N ALA A 105 -12.25 -5.91 -4.77
CA ALA A 105 -12.82 -4.82 -3.98
C ALA A 105 -12.19 -4.69 -2.58
N VAL A 106 -11.81 -5.80 -1.95
CA VAL A 106 -11.16 -5.81 -0.64
C VAL A 106 -9.73 -5.31 -0.76
N TYR A 107 -9.00 -5.72 -1.80
CA TYR A 107 -7.68 -5.16 -2.12
C TYR A 107 -7.74 -3.64 -2.29
N ARG A 108 -8.70 -3.12 -3.06
CA ARG A 108 -8.83 -1.67 -3.27
C ARG A 108 -9.11 -0.91 -1.96
N ARG A 109 -9.87 -1.52 -1.03
CA ARG A 109 -10.06 -0.97 0.32
C ARG A 109 -8.76 -0.98 1.13
N ALA A 110 -8.01 -2.08 1.09
CA ALA A 110 -6.70 -2.19 1.73
C ALA A 110 -5.74 -1.13 1.19
N TYR A 111 -5.76 -0.91 -0.12
CA TYR A 111 -4.87 0.03 -0.76
C TYR A 111 -5.14 1.47 -0.34
N LEU A 112 -6.42 1.89 -0.26
CA LEU A 112 -6.77 3.20 0.27
C LEU A 112 -6.33 3.39 1.73
N ASP A 113 -6.48 2.36 2.57
CA ASP A 113 -6.04 2.44 3.97
C ASP A 113 -4.50 2.51 4.09
N VAL A 114 -3.77 1.74 3.29
CA VAL A 114 -2.30 1.78 3.26
C VAL A 114 -1.80 3.13 2.75
N VAL A 115 -2.35 3.64 1.63
CA VAL A 115 -2.01 4.96 1.09
C VAL A 115 -2.25 6.04 2.13
N ARG A 116 -3.36 5.96 2.87
CA ARG A 116 -3.65 6.91 3.96
C ARG A 116 -2.55 6.93 5.00
N VAL A 117 -2.12 5.76 5.48
CA VAL A 117 -1.11 5.70 6.55
C VAL A 117 0.26 6.09 6.03
N ILE A 118 0.69 5.53 4.90
CA ILE A 118 2.05 5.71 4.38
C ILE A 118 2.35 7.18 4.00
N THR A 119 1.35 7.89 3.47
CA THR A 119 1.44 9.32 3.09
C THR A 119 1.32 10.29 4.26
N ASN A 120 1.05 9.78 5.47
CA ASN A 120 0.90 10.58 6.69
C ASN A 120 1.83 10.12 7.81
N LEU A 121 2.89 9.36 7.48
CA LEU A 121 3.92 8.95 8.42
C LEU A 121 4.71 10.15 8.95
N ASP A 122 5.02 11.13 8.11
CA ASP A 122 5.63 12.38 8.56
C ASP A 122 4.57 13.27 9.20
N THR A 123 4.77 13.66 10.46
CA THR A 123 3.82 14.52 11.17
C THR A 123 3.94 15.99 10.81
N THR A 124 5.04 16.39 10.17
CA THR A 124 5.33 17.76 9.73
C THR A 124 4.98 18.01 8.27
N ASP A 125 4.93 16.95 7.45
CA ASP A 125 4.52 17.00 6.03
C ASP A 125 3.40 16.00 5.76
N ARG A 126 2.21 16.26 6.34
CA ARG A 126 1.05 15.39 6.12
C ARG A 126 0.34 15.73 4.83
N ARG A 127 0.13 14.71 4.00
CA ARG A 127 -0.70 14.80 2.79
C ARG A 127 -2.21 14.68 3.09
N HIS A 128 -2.57 14.42 4.35
CA HIS A 128 -3.94 14.18 4.79
C HIS A 128 -4.63 13.16 3.87
N ASP A 129 -5.80 13.49 3.33
CA ASP A 129 -6.55 12.60 2.46
C ASP A 129 -6.34 12.90 0.97
N ILE A 130 -5.34 13.71 0.56
CA ILE A 130 -5.12 14.10 -0.85
C ILE A 130 -4.94 12.87 -1.74
N HIS A 131 -3.93 12.04 -1.45
CA HIS A 131 -3.62 10.85 -2.26
C HIS A 131 -4.69 9.75 -2.14
N VAL A 132 -5.35 9.68 -0.98
CA VAL A 132 -6.50 8.78 -0.77
C VAL A 132 -7.66 9.19 -1.67
N SER A 133 -7.96 10.50 -1.75
CA SER A 133 -9.03 11.05 -2.59
C SER A 133 -8.70 10.87 -4.07
N GLN A 134 -7.45 11.15 -4.48
CA GLN A 134 -6.99 10.93 -5.85
C GLN A 134 -7.18 9.48 -6.30
N LEU A 135 -6.75 8.51 -5.47
CA LEU A 135 -6.87 7.09 -5.78
C LEU A 135 -8.34 6.63 -5.75
N ALA A 136 -9.13 7.08 -4.77
CA ALA A 136 -10.55 6.76 -4.69
C ALA A 136 -11.33 7.28 -5.92
N ASP A 137 -11.05 8.51 -6.34
CA ASP A 137 -11.64 9.12 -7.53
C ASP A 137 -11.20 8.38 -8.80
N ALA A 138 -9.95 7.95 -8.88
CA ALA A 138 -9.45 7.16 -10.01
C ALA A 138 -10.15 5.80 -10.10
N PHE A 139 -10.35 5.10 -8.97
CA PHE A 139 -11.17 3.89 -8.92
C PHE A 139 -12.61 4.14 -9.35
N ALA A 140 -13.23 5.22 -8.85
CA ALA A 140 -14.60 5.57 -9.22
C ALA A 140 -14.74 5.85 -10.73
N ARG A 141 -13.81 6.61 -11.32
CA ARG A 141 -13.77 6.87 -12.77
C ARG A 141 -13.57 5.59 -13.60
N ALA A 142 -12.81 4.63 -13.08
CA ALA A 142 -12.60 3.33 -13.71
C ALA A 142 -13.76 2.34 -13.48
N GLY A 143 -14.80 2.72 -12.71
CA GLY A 143 -15.92 1.83 -12.36
C GLY A 143 -15.57 0.74 -11.35
N LEU A 144 -14.44 0.87 -10.66
CA LEU A 144 -13.93 -0.12 -9.71
C LEU A 144 -14.57 0.09 -8.33
N ARG A 145 -15.31 -0.92 -7.87
CA ARG A 145 -15.95 -0.88 -6.54
C ARG A 145 -14.93 -1.08 -5.43
N VAL A 146 -14.97 -0.22 -4.41
CA VAL A 146 -14.22 -0.41 -3.16
C VAL A 146 -15.06 -1.23 -2.19
N GLY A 147 -14.45 -2.26 -1.60
CA GLY A 147 -15.11 -3.17 -0.67
C GLY A 147 -15.06 -2.68 0.78
N GLU A 148 -15.55 -3.53 1.68
CA GLU A 148 -15.49 -3.31 3.12
C GLU A 148 -14.17 -3.80 3.72
N ARG A 149 -13.80 -3.25 4.88
CA ARG A 149 -12.60 -3.66 5.62
C ARG A 149 -12.87 -4.96 6.39
N ALA A 150 -11.86 -5.81 6.46
CA ALA A 150 -11.80 -6.95 7.38
C ALA A 150 -10.83 -6.72 8.55
N TRP A 151 -10.21 -5.54 8.61
CA TRP A 151 -9.24 -5.09 9.62
C TRP A 151 -9.76 -3.83 10.31
N GLN A 152 -9.10 -3.44 11.41
CA GLN A 152 -9.41 -2.20 12.10
C GLN A 152 -9.11 -1.00 11.18
N ALA A 153 -9.99 0.00 11.17
CA ALA A 153 -9.74 1.21 10.40
C ALA A 153 -8.41 1.87 10.83
N PRO A 154 -7.59 2.36 9.88
CA PRO A 154 -6.41 3.14 10.22
C PRO A 154 -6.82 4.38 11.00
N PRO A 155 -5.97 4.88 11.92
CA PRO A 155 -6.27 6.09 12.67
C PRO A 155 -6.56 7.25 11.72
N ASP A 156 -7.54 8.08 12.06
CA ASP A 156 -7.70 9.38 11.43
C ASP A 156 -6.39 10.15 11.68
N ALA A 157 -5.78 10.64 10.60
CA ALA A 157 -4.43 11.21 10.56
C ALA A 157 -4.08 11.88 11.90
N ILE A 158 -3.15 11.29 12.65
CA ILE A 158 -2.95 11.44 14.11
C ILE A 158 -2.77 12.91 14.51
N GLY A 159 -3.84 13.68 14.63
CA GLY A 159 -3.82 15.00 15.23
C GLY A 159 -3.83 14.85 16.74
N SER A 160 -2.72 14.46 17.36
CA SER A 160 -2.54 14.79 18.77
C SER A 160 -2.39 16.31 18.84
N ALA A 161 -3.46 16.98 19.23
CA ALA A 161 -3.38 18.33 19.73
C ALA A 161 -2.31 18.35 20.83
N PHE A 162 -1.26 19.16 20.64
CA PHE A 162 -0.42 19.55 21.75
C PHE A 162 -1.32 20.31 22.72
N ALA A 163 -1.60 19.72 23.88
CA ALA A 163 -2.10 20.46 25.01
C ALA A 163 -0.93 21.32 25.53
N LEU A 164 -1.04 22.64 25.33
CA LEU A 164 -0.26 23.66 26.05
C LEU A 164 -0.87 23.89 27.43
#